data_AF-A0A2W6PND9-F1
#
_entry.id   AF-A0A2W6PND9-F1
#
_cell.length_a   1.000
_cell.length_b   1.000
_cell.length_c   1.000
_cell.angle_alpha   90.00
_cell.angle_beta   90.00
_cell.angle_gamma   90.00
#
_symmetry.space_group_name_H-M   'P 1'
#
loop_
_entity.id
_entity.type
_entity.pdbx_description
1 polymer ?
#
loop_
_entity_poly.entity_id
_entity_poly.type
_entity_poly.pdbx_seq_one_letter_code
_entity_poly.pdbx_strand_id
1 'polypeptide(L)'
;MIKLNGLLLIKINLALFWIMVINILFFAAINSSRGIKYHLMYDLMFQYFLFIGVLGLLSIFLEKFFKNLIIKYFLLSIFLTSCYFFIFITMQFIGIMPSSLKGFSLEFNELLLHCCINFIFFCLAIFGIYNLLTNKTRFLYICHLGSLLHLFMYVLFYGMLKWNG
;
A
#
# COMPACT_ATOMS: atom_id res chain seq x y z
N MET A 1 -2.37 25.56 -14.88
CA MET A 1 -3.21 24.63 -15.67
C MET A 1 -2.59 23.24 -15.58
N ILE A 2 -3.12 22.36 -14.72
CA ILE A 2 -2.60 20.99 -14.56
C ILE A 2 -2.86 20.27 -15.88
N LYS A 3 -1.82 19.81 -16.59
CA LYS A 3 -1.97 18.99 -17.80
C LYS A 3 -2.85 17.79 -17.46
N LEU A 4 -4.03 17.74 -18.05
CA LEU A 4 -5.09 16.72 -17.88
C LEU A 4 -4.55 15.27 -17.83
N ASN A 5 -3.46 15.00 -18.54
CA ASN A 5 -2.83 13.67 -18.63
C ASN A 5 -2.28 13.12 -17.32
N GLY A 6 -1.66 13.94 -16.46
CA GLY A 6 -0.94 13.40 -15.28
C GLY A 6 -1.88 12.90 -14.19
N LEU A 7 -2.94 13.66 -13.90
CA LEU A 7 -3.94 13.29 -12.90
C LEU A 7 -4.78 12.10 -13.38
N LEU A 8 -5.11 12.06 -14.68
CA LEU A 8 -5.82 10.94 -15.28
C LEU A 8 -5.02 9.64 -15.15
N LEU A 9 -3.71 9.67 -15.42
CA LEU A 9 -2.82 8.53 -15.23
C LEU A 9 -2.80 8.05 -13.79
N ILE A 10 -2.76 8.95 -12.81
CA ILE A 10 -2.83 8.57 -11.38
C ILE A 10 -4.12 7.82 -11.09
N LYS A 11 -5.27 8.29 -11.59
CA LYS A 11 -6.57 7.65 -11.36
C LYS A 11 -6.65 6.27 -11.99
N ILE A 12 -6.19 6.14 -13.23
CA ILE A 12 -6.19 4.85 -13.95
C ILE A 12 -5.30 3.85 -13.20
N ASN A 13 -4.09 4.25 -12.80
CA ASN A 13 -3.21 3.39 -12.02
C ASN A 13 -3.83 3.01 -10.67
N LEU A 14 -4.47 3.96 -9.98
CA LEU A 14 -5.12 3.71 -8.70
C LEU A 14 -6.29 2.73 -8.84
N ALA A 15 -7.09 2.86 -9.90
CA ALA A 15 -8.19 1.94 -10.20
C ALA A 15 -7.66 0.52 -10.47
N LEU A 16 -6.71 0.41 -11.41
CA LEU A 16 -6.13 -0.86 -11.82
C LEU A 16 -5.41 -1.54 -10.65
N PHE A 17 -4.68 -0.79 -9.84
CA PHE A 17 -3.99 -1.28 -8.66
C PHE A 17 -4.96 -1.90 -7.66
N TRP A 18 -6.02 -1.18 -7.28
CA TRP A 18 -6.97 -1.70 -6.29
C TRP A 18 -7.82 -2.84 -6.83
N ILE A 19 -8.20 -2.83 -8.12
CA ILE A 19 -8.84 -3.99 -8.77
C ILE A 19 -7.92 -5.21 -8.69
N MET A 20 -6.65 -5.06 -9.03
CA MET A 20 -5.66 -6.13 -8.98
C MET A 20 -5.47 -6.67 -7.55
N VAL A 21 -5.28 -5.78 -6.56
CA VAL A 21 -5.09 -6.16 -5.15
C VAL A 21 -6.32 -6.90 -4.62
N ILE A 22 -7.54 -6.42 -4.88
CA ILE A 22 -8.77 -7.08 -4.46
C ILE A 22 -8.87 -8.49 -5.07
N ASN A 23 -8.59 -8.63 -6.37
CA ASN A 23 -8.60 -9.93 -7.04
C ASN A 23 -7.58 -10.89 -6.45
N ILE A 24 -6.35 -10.43 -6.18
CA ILE A 24 -5.30 -11.25 -5.55
C ILE A 24 -5.73 -11.68 -4.15
N LEU A 25 -6.30 -10.77 -3.35
CA LEU A 25 -6.80 -11.08 -2.01
C LEU A 25 -7.87 -12.17 -2.07
N PHE A 26 -8.89 -12.01 -2.90
CA PHE A 26 -9.97 -13.00 -3.03
C PHE A 26 -9.45 -14.35 -3.55
N PHE A 27 -8.56 -14.35 -4.55
CA PHE A 27 -7.93 -15.56 -5.04
C PHE A 27 -7.15 -16.29 -3.95
N ALA A 28 -6.35 -15.56 -3.16
CA ALA A 28 -5.60 -16.11 -2.04
C ALA A 28 -6.53 -16.66 -0.94
N ALA A 29 -7.62 -15.95 -0.62
CA ALA A 29 -8.56 -16.36 0.42
C ALA A 29 -9.43 -17.56 0.02
N ILE A 30 -9.76 -17.72 -1.26
CA ILE A 30 -10.49 -18.90 -1.78
C ILE A 30 -9.60 -20.14 -1.76
N ASN A 31 -8.33 -19.99 -2.15
CA ASN A 31 -7.37 -21.09 -2.19
C ASN A 31 -6.74 -21.42 -0.83
N SER A 32 -7.08 -20.69 0.24
CA SER A 32 -6.54 -20.95 1.57
C SER A 32 -7.27 -22.12 2.25
N SER A 33 -6.53 -22.86 3.10
CA SER A 33 -7.09 -23.98 3.87
C SER A 33 -8.17 -23.57 4.88
N ARG A 34 -8.17 -22.30 5.31
CA ARG A 34 -9.15 -21.74 6.27
C ARG A 34 -10.40 -21.18 5.58
N GLY A 35 -10.32 -20.94 4.27
CA GLY A 35 -11.40 -20.44 3.43
C GLY A 35 -11.71 -18.95 3.61
N ILE A 36 -12.51 -18.42 2.68
CA ILE A 36 -12.82 -17.00 2.55
C ILE A 36 -13.50 -16.38 3.79
N LYS A 37 -14.38 -17.15 4.47
CA LYS A 37 -15.09 -16.70 5.66
C LYS A 37 -14.13 -16.35 6.79
N TYR A 38 -13.05 -17.12 6.93
CA TYR A 38 -12.03 -16.85 7.94
C TYR A 38 -11.35 -15.51 7.65
N HIS A 39 -10.89 -15.29 6.41
CA HIS A 39 -10.20 -14.05 6.04
C HIS A 39 -11.09 -12.80 6.15
N LEU A 40 -12.37 -12.92 5.81
CA LEU A 40 -13.32 -11.80 5.95
C LEU A 40 -13.61 -11.42 7.39
N MET A 41 -13.50 -12.35 8.36
CA MET A 41 -13.93 -12.13 9.74
C MET A 41 -12.77 -11.96 10.74
N TYR A 42 -11.63 -12.62 10.49
CA TYR A 42 -10.57 -12.74 11.49
C TYR A 42 -9.20 -12.29 10.99
N ASP A 43 -9.02 -12.07 9.69
CA ASP A 43 -7.75 -11.59 9.14
C ASP A 43 -7.79 -10.06 8.97
N LEU A 44 -7.28 -9.37 9.99
CA LEU A 44 -7.24 -7.90 10.05
C LEU A 44 -6.54 -7.28 8.84
N MET A 45 -5.50 -7.94 8.31
CA MET A 45 -4.75 -7.41 7.19
C MET A 45 -5.54 -7.56 5.89
N PHE A 46 -6.18 -8.72 5.67
CA PHE A 46 -7.10 -8.91 4.56
C PHE A 46 -8.23 -7.87 4.60
N GLN A 47 -8.86 -7.69 5.76
CA GLN A 47 -9.92 -6.69 5.95
C GLN A 47 -9.46 -5.28 5.66
N TYR A 48 -8.27 -4.89 6.15
CA TYR A 48 -7.69 -3.58 5.94
C TYR A 48 -7.47 -3.28 4.46
N PHE A 49 -6.79 -4.18 3.72
CA PHE A 49 -6.52 -3.97 2.30
C PHE A 49 -7.78 -4.03 1.44
N LEU A 50 -8.74 -4.90 1.79
CA LEU A 50 -10.05 -4.95 1.14
C LEU A 50 -10.80 -3.62 1.32
N PHE A 51 -10.87 -3.12 2.56
CA PHE A 51 -11.57 -1.89 2.89
C PHE A 51 -10.96 -0.67 2.18
N ILE A 52 -9.65 -0.52 2.24
CA ILE A 52 -8.96 0.58 1.53
C ILE A 52 -9.12 0.44 0.02
N GLY A 53 -9.09 -0.78 -0.51
CA GLY A 53 -9.31 -1.00 -1.94
C GLY A 53 -10.69 -0.55 -2.40
N VAL A 54 -11.74 -0.88 -1.64
CA VAL A 54 -13.10 -0.41 -1.92
C VAL A 54 -13.19 1.10 -1.82
N LEU A 55 -12.61 1.71 -0.77
CA LEU A 55 -12.56 3.17 -0.64
C LEU A 55 -11.78 3.85 -1.78
N GLY A 56 -10.71 3.21 -2.27
CA GLY A 56 -9.93 3.71 -3.39
C GLY A 56 -10.74 3.74 -4.68
N LEU A 57 -11.49 2.67 -4.98
CA LEU A 57 -12.39 2.65 -6.13
C LEU A 57 -13.51 3.68 -5.98
N LEU A 58 -14.13 3.77 -4.80
CA LEU A 58 -15.14 4.79 -4.50
C LEU A 58 -14.60 6.21 -4.65
N SER A 59 -13.35 6.46 -4.27
CA SER A 59 -12.70 7.78 -4.39
C SER A 59 -12.67 8.28 -5.85
N ILE A 60 -12.51 7.36 -6.81
CA ILE A 60 -12.51 7.67 -8.24
C ILE A 60 -13.92 8.02 -8.72
N PHE A 61 -14.95 7.28 -8.28
CA PHE A 61 -16.33 7.59 -8.64
C PHE A 61 -16.81 8.92 -8.05
N LEU A 62 -16.49 9.16 -6.77
CA LEU A 62 -16.90 10.36 -6.06
C LEU A 62 -16.22 11.62 -6.58
N GLU A 63 -15.11 11.49 -7.30
CA GLU A 63 -14.41 12.62 -7.90
C GLU A 63 -15.30 13.54 -8.73
N LYS A 64 -16.25 12.97 -9.48
CA LYS A 64 -17.17 13.72 -10.35
C LYS A 64 -17.93 14.80 -9.59
N PHE A 65 -18.15 14.59 -8.28
CA PHE A 65 -18.86 15.50 -7.41
C PHE A 65 -17.94 16.45 -6.64
N PHE A 66 -16.69 16.04 -6.36
CA PHE A 66 -15.80 16.75 -5.44
C PHE A 66 -14.53 17.32 -6.08
N LYS A 67 -14.50 17.55 -7.41
CA LYS A 67 -13.40 18.27 -8.10
C LYS A 67 -11.98 17.80 -7.72
N ASN A 68 -11.76 16.48 -7.69
CA ASN A 68 -10.50 15.81 -7.32
C ASN A 68 -10.04 15.94 -5.84
N LEU A 69 -10.84 16.56 -4.97
CA LEU A 69 -10.49 16.80 -3.57
C LEU A 69 -10.41 15.49 -2.76
N ILE A 70 -11.33 14.55 -3.03
CA ILE A 70 -11.33 13.22 -2.41
C ILE A 70 -10.09 12.41 -2.81
N ILE A 71 -9.73 12.40 -4.10
CA ILE A 71 -8.53 11.69 -4.57
C ILE A 71 -7.27 12.28 -3.96
N LYS A 72 -7.20 13.60 -3.76
CA LYS A 72 -6.07 14.22 -3.08
C LYS A 72 -5.91 13.70 -1.65
N TYR A 73 -7.00 13.60 -0.88
CA TYR A 73 -6.96 13.04 0.46
C TYR A 73 -6.68 11.53 0.46
N PHE A 74 -7.18 10.79 -0.52
CA PHE A 74 -6.89 9.38 -0.65
C PHE A 74 -5.42 9.10 -1.01
N LEU A 75 -4.82 9.93 -1.86
CA LEU A 75 -3.37 9.90 -2.13
C LEU A 75 -2.56 10.22 -0.87
N LEU A 76 -3.00 11.22 -0.10
CA LEU A 76 -2.37 11.53 1.19
C LEU A 76 -2.45 10.33 2.14
N SER A 77 -3.59 9.65 2.22
CA SER A 77 -3.72 8.45 3.05
C SER A 77 -2.80 7.32 2.57
N ILE A 78 -2.66 7.11 1.25
CA ILE A 78 -1.70 6.13 0.71
C ILE A 78 -0.28 6.43 1.18
N PHE A 79 0.17 7.68 1.06
CA PHE A 79 1.52 8.06 1.50
C PHE A 79 1.72 7.87 3.01
N LEU A 80 0.73 8.26 3.80
CA LEU A 80 0.78 8.08 5.26
C LEU A 80 0.80 6.61 5.66
N THR A 81 0.02 5.76 4.97
CA THR A 81 0.05 4.31 5.19
C THR A 81 1.42 3.72 4.84
N SER A 82 2.05 4.13 3.74
CA SER A 82 3.43 3.71 3.41
C SER A 82 4.42 4.12 4.51
N CYS A 83 4.30 5.35 5.04
CA CYS A 83 5.12 5.81 6.16
C CYS A 83 4.88 5.00 7.44
N TYR A 84 3.62 4.67 7.76
CA TYR A 84 3.27 3.83 8.89
C TYR A 84 3.92 2.45 8.80
N PHE A 85 3.80 1.80 7.64
CA PHE A 85 4.40 0.48 7.43
C PHE A 85 5.92 0.50 7.54
N PHE A 86 6.58 1.56 7.04
CA PHE A 86 8.02 1.75 7.24
C PHE A 86 8.38 1.76 8.73
N ILE A 87 7.74 2.64 9.52
CA ILE A 87 8.01 2.75 10.97
C ILE A 87 7.76 1.42 11.67
N PHE A 88 6.65 0.75 11.35
CA PHE A 88 6.29 -0.53 11.93
C PHE A 88 7.36 -1.60 11.68
N ILE A 89 7.85 -1.72 10.44
CA ILE A 89 8.94 -2.64 10.11
C ILE A 89 10.25 -2.27 10.80
N THR A 90 10.61 -0.98 10.83
CA THR A 90 11.82 -0.54 11.52
C THR A 90 11.76 -0.86 13.02
N MET A 91 10.59 -0.70 13.65
CA MET A 91 10.38 -1.09 15.05
C MET A 91 10.52 -2.60 15.27
N GLN A 92 10.06 -3.43 14.33
CA GLN A 92 10.27 -4.88 14.37
C GLN A 92 11.75 -5.24 14.24
N PHE A 93 12.52 -4.56 13.38
CA PHE A 93 13.95 -4.79 13.23
C PHE A 93 14.78 -4.36 14.43
N ILE A 94 14.43 -3.24 15.07
CA ILE A 94 15.12 -2.78 16.30
C ILE A 94 14.76 -3.68 17.50
N GLY A 95 13.72 -4.51 17.39
CA GLY A 95 13.23 -5.37 18.48
C GLY A 95 12.32 -4.63 19.47
N ILE A 96 11.81 -3.45 19.10
CA ILE A 96 10.83 -2.68 19.91
C ILE A 96 9.46 -3.35 19.83
N MET A 97 9.08 -3.85 18.65
CA MET A 97 7.84 -4.60 18.46
C MET A 97 8.16 -6.07 18.15
N PRO A 98 7.37 -7.01 18.68
CA PRO A 98 7.51 -8.41 18.31
C PRO A 98 7.23 -8.58 16.81
N SER A 99 8.09 -9.29 16.11
CA SER A 99 7.78 -9.77 14.78
C SER A 99 6.72 -10.87 14.92
N SER A 100 5.57 -10.70 14.25
CA SER A 100 4.56 -11.74 14.24
C SER A 100 5.11 -12.94 13.46
N LEU A 101 5.58 -13.94 14.21
CA LEU A 101 5.77 -15.34 13.85
C LEU A 101 5.46 -15.65 12.37
N LYS A 102 6.49 -15.83 11.55
CA LYS A 102 6.50 -16.79 10.44
C LYS A 102 7.95 -17.02 9.97
N GLY A 103 8.58 -18.03 10.57
CA GLY A 103 9.48 -19.04 9.98
C GLY A 103 10.63 -18.68 9.01
N PHE A 104 10.85 -17.43 8.62
CA PHE A 104 11.92 -17.06 7.70
C PHE A 104 12.97 -16.23 8.43
N SER A 105 14.13 -16.84 8.66
CA SER A 105 15.35 -16.13 8.99
C SER A 105 15.92 -15.55 7.70
N LEU A 106 15.89 -14.24 7.54
CA LEU A 106 16.63 -13.55 6.48
C LEU A 106 18.08 -13.41 6.91
N GLU A 107 19.01 -13.59 5.97
CA GLU A 107 20.41 -13.29 6.24
C GLU A 107 20.62 -11.78 6.44
N PHE A 108 21.67 -11.39 7.16
CA PHE A 108 21.97 -9.98 7.43
C PHE A 108 22.02 -9.11 6.16
N ASN A 109 22.57 -9.67 5.06
CA ASN A 109 22.64 -8.96 3.78
C ASN A 109 21.27 -8.72 3.15
N GLU A 110 20.36 -9.69 3.23
CA GLU A 110 18.99 -9.58 2.73
C GLU A 110 18.18 -8.57 3.56
N LEU A 111 18.42 -8.58 4.87
CA LEU A 111 17.78 -7.69 5.83
C LEU A 111 18.24 -6.24 5.65
N LEU A 112 19.55 -6.03 5.42
CA LEU A 112 20.13 -4.74 5.08
C LEU A 112 19.56 -4.21 3.75
N LEU A 113 19.48 -5.06 2.72
CA LEU A 113 18.89 -4.70 1.43
C LEU A 113 17.43 -4.28 1.58
N HIS A 114 16.64 -5.02 2.37
CA HIS A 114 15.24 -4.71 2.64
C HIS A 114 15.09 -3.36 3.38
N CYS A 115 15.96 -3.06 4.35
CA CYS A 115 16.01 -1.76 5.02
C CYS A 115 16.33 -0.61 4.04
N CYS A 116 17.32 -0.78 3.16
CA CYS A 116 17.68 0.21 2.15
C CYS A 116 16.51 0.49 1.19
N ILE A 117 15.86 -0.57 0.69
CA ILE A 117 14.69 -0.45 -0.20
C ILE A 117 13.53 0.24 0.51
N ASN A 118 13.23 -0.14 1.75
CA ASN A 118 12.19 0.50 2.55
C ASN A 118 12.46 1.98 2.82
N PHE A 119 13.71 2.36 3.06
CA PHE A 119 14.09 3.75 3.26
C PHE A 119 13.89 4.58 1.98
N ILE A 120 14.21 4.03 0.80
CA ILE A 120 13.96 4.69 -0.48
C ILE A 120 12.46 4.97 -0.66
N PHE A 121 11.60 3.98 -0.40
CA PHE A 121 10.15 4.16 -0.51
C PHE A 121 9.59 5.14 0.54
N PHE A 122 10.15 5.15 1.74
CA PHE A 122 9.81 6.14 2.77
C PHE A 122 10.14 7.56 2.32
N CYS A 123 11.34 7.79 1.79
CA CYS A 123 11.71 9.09 1.22
C CYS A 123 10.76 9.50 0.09
N LEU A 124 10.41 8.57 -0.82
CA LEU A 124 9.44 8.83 -1.88
C LEU A 124 8.05 9.20 -1.36
N ALA A 125 7.59 8.55 -0.28
CA ALA A 125 6.33 8.88 0.37
C ALA A 125 6.35 10.28 1.01
N ILE A 126 7.42 10.65 1.73
CA ILE A 126 7.61 12.00 2.28
C ILE A 126 7.62 13.06 1.17
N PHE A 127 8.37 12.82 0.09
CA PHE A 127 8.37 13.72 -1.07
C PHE A 127 6.99 13.81 -1.71
N GLY A 128 6.22 12.72 -1.73
CA GLY A 128 4.83 12.69 -2.18
C GLY A 128 3.94 13.60 -1.35
N ILE A 129 4.01 13.50 -0.02
CA ILE A 129 3.27 14.35 0.93
C ILE A 129 3.64 15.82 0.70
N TYR A 130 4.94 16.14 0.67
CA TYR A 130 5.41 17.51 0.45
C TYR A 130 4.87 18.10 -0.87
N ASN A 131 4.96 17.35 -1.97
CA ASN A 131 4.45 17.76 -3.28
C ASN A 131 2.93 17.95 -3.28
N LEU A 132 2.20 17.08 -2.60
CA LEU A 132 0.74 17.13 -2.49
C LEU A 132 0.26 18.32 -1.65
N LEU A 133 0.96 18.65 -0.56
CA LEU A 133 0.66 19.81 0.28
C LEU A 133 1.03 21.14 -0.41
N THR A 134 2.14 21.18 -1.13
CA THR A 134 2.59 22.37 -1.86
C THR A 134 1.98 22.52 -3.27
N ASN A 135 1.04 21.63 -3.65
CA ASN A 135 0.42 21.56 -4.97
C ASN A 135 1.42 21.49 -6.15
N LYS A 136 2.63 20.95 -5.91
CA LYS A 136 3.66 20.75 -6.94
C LYS A 136 3.48 19.37 -7.58
N THR A 137 3.20 19.33 -8.89
CA THR A 137 2.86 18.07 -9.58
C THR A 137 4.04 17.37 -10.25
N ARG A 138 5.23 17.99 -10.30
CA ARG A 138 6.38 17.51 -11.11
C ARG A 138 6.85 16.09 -10.74
N PHE A 139 6.69 15.68 -9.49
CA PHE A 139 7.16 14.37 -9.01
C PHE A 139 6.08 13.51 -8.34
N LEU A 140 4.84 14.01 -8.28
CA LEU A 140 3.74 13.34 -7.57
C LEU A 140 3.45 11.94 -8.13
N TYR A 141 3.57 11.78 -9.45
CA TYR A 141 3.34 10.48 -10.11
C TYR A 141 4.39 9.43 -9.70
N ILE A 142 5.66 9.81 -9.65
CA ILE A 142 6.76 8.91 -9.26
C ILE A 142 6.61 8.54 -7.78
N CYS A 143 6.33 9.52 -6.91
CA CYS A 143 6.04 9.27 -5.50
C CYS A 143 4.86 8.30 -5.34
N HIS A 144 3.78 8.51 -6.11
CA HIS A 144 2.61 7.65 -6.10
C HIS A 144 2.94 6.21 -6.51
N LEU A 145 3.63 6.01 -7.64
CA LEU A 145 4.06 4.68 -8.06
C LEU A 145 4.97 4.01 -7.03
N GLY A 146 5.90 4.76 -6.42
CA GLY A 146 6.75 4.27 -5.34
C GLY A 146 5.92 3.79 -4.14
N SER A 147 4.93 4.58 -3.71
CA SER A 147 4.05 4.19 -2.60
C SER A 147 3.17 2.97 -2.92
N LEU A 148 2.65 2.86 -4.15
CA LEU A 148 1.90 1.69 -4.58
C LEU A 148 2.78 0.44 -4.62
N LEU A 149 4.00 0.55 -5.15
CA LEU A 149 4.94 -0.55 -5.18
C LEU A 149 5.35 -0.99 -3.77
N HIS A 150 5.55 -0.03 -2.87
CA HIS A 150 5.82 -0.31 -1.46
C HIS A 150 4.67 -1.10 -0.83
N LEU A 151 3.43 -0.62 -0.96
CA LEU A 151 2.24 -1.32 -0.48
C LEU A 151 2.06 -2.69 -1.15
N PHE A 152 2.38 -2.81 -2.43
CA PHE A 152 2.30 -4.09 -3.14
C PHE A 152 3.34 -5.09 -2.61
N MET A 153 4.57 -4.64 -2.36
CA MET A 153 5.58 -5.47 -1.70
C MET A 153 5.09 -5.93 -0.34
N TYR A 154 4.39 -5.10 0.43
CA TYR A 154 3.75 -5.53 1.68
C TYR A 154 2.68 -6.60 1.46
N VAL A 155 1.75 -6.37 0.53
CA VAL A 155 0.71 -7.35 0.19
C VAL A 155 1.33 -8.68 -0.24
N LEU A 156 2.43 -8.65 -1.00
CA LEU A 156 3.15 -9.84 -1.45
C LEU A 156 3.99 -10.50 -0.34
N PHE A 157 4.79 -9.76 0.42
CA PHE A 157 5.61 -10.32 1.49
C PHE A 157 4.74 -10.92 2.58
N TYR A 158 3.69 -10.23 3.02
CA TYR A 158 2.71 -10.79 3.95
C TYR A 158 1.75 -11.81 3.30
N GLY A 159 1.61 -11.83 1.98
CA GLY A 159 0.81 -12.82 1.23
C GLY A 159 1.55 -14.13 0.94
N MET A 160 2.87 -14.08 0.74
CA MET A 160 3.77 -15.24 0.57
C MET A 160 4.06 -15.97 1.88
N LEU A 161 3.76 -15.32 3.00
CA LEU A 161 3.73 -15.91 4.31
C LEU A 161 2.68 -17.02 4.35
N LYS A 162 3.10 -18.28 4.13
CA LYS A 162 2.29 -19.48 4.39
C LYS A 162 1.47 -19.25 5.66
N TRP A 163 0.15 -19.23 5.51
CA TRP A 163 -0.75 -19.39 6.64
C TRP A 163 -0.57 -20.83 7.09
N ASN A 164 0.49 -21.07 7.87
CA ASN A 164 0.63 -22.35 8.56
C ASN A 164 -0.63 -22.49 9.43
N GLY A 165 -1.54 -23.33 8.96
CA GLY A 165 -2.31 -24.19 9.85
C GLY A 165 -1.37 -25.22 10.44
#